data_AF-A0A1I8I2F5-F1
#
_entry.id   AF-A0A1I8I2F5-F1
#
_cell.length_a   1.000
_cell.length_b   1.000
_cell.length_c   1.000
_cell.angle_alpha   90.00
_cell.angle_beta   90.00
_cell.angle_gamma   90.00
#
_symmetry.space_group_name_H-M   'P 1'
#
loop_
_entity.id
_entity.type
_entity.pdbx_description
1 polymer ?
#
loop_
_entity_poly.entity_id
_entity_poly.type
_entity_poly.pdbx_seq_one_letter_code
_entity_poly.pdbx_strand_id
1 'polypeptide(L)'
;FGTFEAMYMSIADVYPGLLLKRAWASKLFVCIVSLFIGLPMMTQGGYYLYTLVDWYQGAFVMVIAFIQVLGMAYAYGSRRIRANIFLMTGVRMTIFWDIVWRIFLPILLMALFAFTIMDYRSPNYGEYEYPKLAVACGWLFAACGLVPLPVLM
;
A
#
# COMPACT_ATOMS: atom_id res chain seq x y z
N PHE A 1 -8.84 4.82 12.41
CA PHE A 1 -9.97 3.87 12.34
C PHE A 1 -10.09 3.21 10.97
N GLY A 2 -10.26 3.97 9.87
CA GLY A 2 -10.40 3.37 8.53
C GLY A 2 -9.25 2.46 8.09
N THR A 3 -8.00 2.80 8.41
CA THR A 3 -6.82 1.94 8.09
C THR A 3 -6.83 0.62 8.84
N PHE A 4 -7.19 0.63 10.13
CA PHE A 4 -7.33 -0.58 10.94
C PHE A 4 -8.47 -1.47 10.45
N GLU A 5 -9.60 -0.86 10.08
CA GLU A 5 -10.73 -1.59 9.52
C GLU A 5 -10.37 -2.22 8.17
N ALA A 6 -9.72 -1.47 7.28
CA ALA A 6 -9.24 -2.01 6.00
C ALA A 6 -8.27 -3.18 6.18
N MET A 7 -7.33 -3.07 7.13
CA MET A 7 -6.41 -4.16 7.46
C MET A 7 -7.14 -5.39 8.03
N TYR A 8 -8.11 -5.19 8.93
CA TYR A 8 -8.89 -6.30 9.48
C TYR A 8 -9.73 -6.99 8.41
N MET A 9 -10.42 -6.21 7.57
CA MET A 9 -11.30 -6.73 6.53
C MET A 9 -10.51 -7.48 5.45
N SER A 10 -9.32 -6.99 5.06
CA SER A 10 -8.49 -7.71 4.08
C SER A 10 -8.05 -9.09 4.59
N ILE A 11 -7.78 -9.23 5.89
CA ILE A 11 -7.46 -10.53 6.50
C ILE A 11 -8.74 -11.40 6.62
N ALA A 12 -9.87 -10.79 6.98
CA ALA A 12 -11.15 -11.48 7.12
C ALA A 12 -11.68 -12.04 5.79
N ASP A 13 -11.43 -11.35 4.67
CA ASP A 13 -11.84 -11.78 3.33
C ASP A 13 -11.10 -13.05 2.87
N VAL A 14 -9.86 -13.26 3.32
CA VAL A 14 -9.07 -14.46 2.98
C VAL A 14 -9.52 -15.68 3.80
N TYR A 15 -9.90 -15.50 5.07
CA TYR A 15 -10.31 -16.59 5.97
C TYR A 15 -11.69 -16.36 6.60
N PRO A 16 -12.77 -16.33 5.79
CA PRO A 16 -14.10 -15.97 6.25
C PRO A 16 -14.65 -16.94 7.31
N GLY A 17 -14.38 -18.24 7.17
CA GLY A 17 -14.90 -19.27 8.09
C GLY A 17 -14.35 -19.21 9.51
N LEU A 18 -13.13 -18.69 9.70
CA LEU A 18 -12.47 -18.63 11.02
C LEU A 18 -12.69 -17.26 11.68
N LEU A 19 -12.56 -16.18 10.89
CA LEU A 19 -12.47 -14.82 11.42
C LEU A 19 -13.83 -14.14 11.59
N LEU A 20 -14.83 -14.47 10.76
CA LEU A 20 -16.18 -13.93 10.91
C LEU A 20 -16.97 -14.64 12.01
N LYS A 21 -16.68 -15.92 12.25
CA LYS A 21 -17.38 -16.74 13.26
C LYS A 21 -17.15 -16.25 14.70
N ARG A 22 -15.99 -15.65 14.99
CA ARG A 22 -15.67 -15.04 16.31
C ARG A 22 -15.04 -13.65 16.16
N ALA A 23 -15.75 -12.77 15.44
CA ALA A 23 -15.28 -11.44 15.04
C ALA A 23 -14.75 -10.56 16.20
N TRP A 24 -15.29 -10.67 17.41
CA TRP A 24 -14.80 -9.89 18.55
C TRP A 24 -13.42 -10.37 19.03
N ALA A 25 -13.17 -11.68 19.02
CA ALA A 25 -11.92 -12.27 19.47
C ALA A 25 -10.81 -12.07 18.43
N SER A 26 -11.14 -12.17 17.13
CA SER A 26 -10.18 -11.90 16.04
C SER A 26 -9.74 -10.43 16.03
N LYS A 27 -10.66 -9.48 16.22
CA LYS A 27 -10.32 -8.04 16.33
C LYS A 27 -9.41 -7.76 17.52
N LEU A 28 -9.70 -8.34 18.68
CA LEU A 28 -8.91 -8.18 19.88
C LEU A 28 -7.51 -8.79 19.70
N PHE A 29 -7.41 -9.95 19.06
CA PHE A 29 -6.12 -10.56 18.70
C PHE A 29 -5.30 -9.66 17.77
N VAL A 30 -5.89 -9.13 16.70
CA VAL A 30 -5.20 -8.20 15.77
C VAL A 30 -4.73 -6.94 16.51
N CYS A 31 -5.52 -6.42 17.44
CA CYS A 31 -5.14 -5.27 18.26
C CYS A 31 -3.92 -5.60 19.15
N ILE A 32 -3.93 -6.75 19.83
CA ILE A 32 -2.80 -7.19 20.66
C ILE A 32 -1.53 -7.35 19.82
N VAL A 33 -1.62 -8.02 18.66
CA VAL A 33 -0.47 -8.18 17.76
C VAL A 33 0.06 -6.82 17.29
N SER A 34 -0.83 -5.90 16.91
CA SER A 34 -0.43 -4.54 16.50
C SER A 34 0.24 -3.75 17.62
N LEU A 35 -0.16 -3.97 18.88
CA LEU A 35 0.47 -3.37 20.05
C LEU A 35 1.92 -3.87 20.17
N PHE A 36 2.14 -5.19 20.09
CA PHE A 36 3.48 -5.77 20.18
C PHE A 36 4.43 -5.29 19.08
N ILE A 37 3.93 -5.13 17.85
CA ILE A 37 4.71 -4.57 16.73
C ILE A 37 5.02 -3.08 16.94
N GLY A 38 4.11 -2.33 17.58
CA GLY A 38 4.29 -0.90 17.87
C GLY A 38 5.19 -0.60 19.08
N LEU A 39 5.33 -1.53 20.04
CA LEU A 39 6.18 -1.38 21.22
C LEU A 39 7.63 -0.92 20.94
N PRO A 40 8.39 -1.50 19.98
CA PRO A 40 9.75 -1.04 19.69
C PRO A 40 9.80 0.44 19.26
N MET A 41 8.76 0.95 18.62
CA MET A 41 8.69 2.35 18.15
C MET A 41 8.45 3.34 19.30
N MET A 42 7.99 2.86 20.46
CA MET A 42 7.71 3.69 21.65
C MET A 42 8.91 3.83 22.60
N THR A 43 10.03 3.17 22.31
CA THR A 43 11.26 3.25 23.11
C THR A 43 12.00 4.57 22.87
N GLN A 44 12.98 4.92 23.72
CA GLN A 44 13.77 6.16 23.57
C GLN A 44 14.51 6.25 22.22
N GLY A 45 14.89 5.11 21.63
CA GLY A 45 15.45 5.03 20.28
C GLY A 45 14.42 4.78 19.17
N GLY A 46 13.14 4.64 19.53
CA GLY A 46 12.05 4.26 18.62
C GLY A 46 11.77 5.30 17.54
N TYR A 47 12.09 6.57 17.80
CA TYR A 47 11.98 7.63 16.79
C TYR A 47 12.83 7.35 15.54
N TYR A 48 14.07 6.86 15.69
CA TYR A 48 14.93 6.52 14.55
C TYR A 48 14.35 5.39 13.70
N LEU A 49 13.74 4.38 14.35
CA LEU A 49 13.04 3.29 13.68
C LEU A 49 11.79 3.80 12.97
N TYR A 50 11.05 4.72 13.60
CA TYR A 50 9.87 5.34 13.00
C TYR A 50 10.23 6.11 11.73
N THR A 51 11.23 6.99 11.77
CA THR A 51 11.65 7.77 10.59
C THR A 51 12.14 6.88 9.45
N LEU A 52 12.85 5.79 9.77
CA LEU A 52 13.30 4.83 8.77
C LEU A 52 12.10 4.15 8.08
N VAL A 53 11.15 3.64 8.87
CA VAL A 53 9.95 2.96 8.36
C VAL A 53 9.10 3.91 7.53
N ASP A 54 8.88 5.14 8.00
CA ASP A 54 8.09 6.17 7.31
C ASP A 54 8.69 6.52 5.94
N TRP A 55 10.01 6.72 5.88
CA TRP A 55 10.71 7.05 4.63
C TRP A 55 10.59 5.93 3.59
N TYR A 56 10.82 4.68 4.01
CA TYR A 56 10.69 3.52 3.15
C TYR A 56 9.23 3.27 2.72
N GLN A 57 8.27 3.38 3.65
CA GLN A 57 6.84 3.15 3.38
C GLN A 57 6.28 4.11 2.32
N GLY A 58 6.69 5.38 2.33
CA GLY A 58 6.29 6.36 1.32
C GLY A 58 6.72 5.97 -0.10
N ALA A 59 7.99 5.57 -0.27
CA ALA A 59 8.52 5.14 -1.55
C ALA A 59 7.80 3.88 -2.08
N PHE A 60 7.50 2.91 -1.21
CA PHE A 60 6.89 1.65 -1.64
C PHE A 60 5.40 1.75 -1.96
N VAL A 61 4.63 2.55 -1.21
CA VAL A 61 3.22 2.79 -1.55
C VAL A 61 3.10 3.39 -2.95
N MET A 62 4.03 4.26 -3.36
CA MET A 62 4.05 4.85 -4.69
C MET A 62 4.30 3.80 -5.79
N VAL A 63 5.23 2.88 -5.58
CA VAL A 63 5.49 1.77 -6.53
C VAL A 63 4.25 0.88 -6.66
N ILE A 64 3.64 0.51 -5.53
CA ILE A 64 2.43 -0.33 -5.52
C ILE A 64 1.28 0.38 -6.24
N ALA A 65 1.04 1.66 -5.95
CA ALA A 65 0.00 2.45 -6.60
C ALA A 65 0.21 2.56 -8.11
N PHE A 66 1.47 2.72 -8.56
CA PHE A 66 1.81 2.74 -9.98
C PHE A 66 1.46 1.41 -10.67
N ILE A 67 1.85 0.28 -10.10
CA ILE A 67 1.53 -1.05 -10.65
C ILE A 67 0.01 -1.30 -10.64
N GLN A 68 -0.69 -0.91 -9.56
CA GLN A 68 -2.14 -1.05 -9.46
C GLN A 68 -2.87 -0.26 -10.54
N VAL A 69 -2.46 0.98 -10.82
CA VAL A 69 -3.08 1.79 -11.87
C VAL A 69 -2.75 1.26 -13.26
N LEU A 70 -1.53 0.78 -13.49
CA LEU A 70 -1.19 0.12 -14.75
C LEU A 70 -2.04 -1.14 -14.98
N GLY A 71 -2.18 -1.98 -13.96
CA GLY A 71 -3.03 -3.16 -14.00
C GLY A 71 -4.50 -2.79 -14.27
N MET A 72 -5.01 -1.77 -13.58
CA MET A 72 -6.37 -1.27 -13.77
C MET A 72 -6.61 -0.72 -15.19
N ALA A 73 -5.70 0.13 -15.68
CA ALA A 73 -5.85 0.82 -16.95
C ALA A 73 -5.65 -0.09 -18.17
N TYR A 74 -4.62 -0.95 -18.13
CA TYR A 74 -4.18 -1.74 -19.29
C TYR A 74 -4.51 -3.24 -19.19
N ALA A 75 -4.35 -3.88 -18.02
CA ALA A 75 -4.65 -5.32 -17.90
C ALA A 75 -6.15 -5.59 -17.77
N TYR A 76 -6.85 -4.86 -16.89
CA TYR A 76 -8.29 -5.00 -16.73
C TYR A 76 -9.07 -4.28 -17.84
N GLY A 77 -8.63 -3.07 -18.20
CA GLY A 77 -9.17 -2.26 -19.28
C GLY A 77 -10.31 -1.33 -18.85
N SER A 78 -10.19 -0.04 -19.15
CA SER A 78 -11.15 1.01 -18.73
C SER A 78 -12.60 0.76 -19.14
N ARG A 79 -12.83 0.14 -20.31
CA ARG A 79 -14.17 -0.19 -20.79
C ARG A 79 -14.89 -1.21 -19.88
N ARG A 80 -14.16 -2.17 -19.30
CA ARG A 80 -14.72 -3.17 -18.38
C ARG A 80 -15.07 -2.53 -17.04
N ILE A 81 -14.21 -1.63 -16.56
CA ILE A 81 -14.47 -0.84 -15.34
C ILE A 81 -15.77 -0.06 -15.49
N ARG A 82 -15.93 0.65 -16.61
CA ARG A 82 -17.16 1.39 -16.90
C ARG A 82 -18.40 0.49 -16.96
N ALA A 83 -18.29 -0.70 -17.55
CA ALA A 83 -19.39 -1.66 -17.62
C ALA A 83 -19.79 -2.17 -16.23
N ASN A 84 -18.82 -2.47 -15.36
CA ASN A 84 -19.11 -2.88 -13.97
C ASN A 84 -19.75 -1.76 -13.17
N ILE A 85 -19.28 -0.51 -13.32
CA ILE A 85 -19.88 0.61 -12.60
C ILE A 85 -21.33 0.84 -13.05
N PHE A 86 -21.61 0.68 -14.35
CA PHE A 86 -22.97 0.71 -14.85
C PHE A 86 -23.82 -0.42 -14.26
N LEU A 87 -23.27 -1.62 -14.09
CA LEU A 87 -23.96 -2.75 -13.46
C LEU A 87 -24.27 -2.49 -11.98
N MET A 88 -23.34 -1.85 -11.25
CA MET A 88 -23.48 -1.60 -9.80
C MET A 88 -24.40 -0.43 -9.48
N THR A 89 -24.39 0.63 -10.31
CA THR A 89 -25.08 1.90 -10.00
C THR A 89 -26.24 2.22 -10.93
N GLY A 90 -26.34 1.53 -12.08
CA GLY A 90 -27.30 1.86 -13.14
C GLY A 90 -26.99 3.14 -13.92
N VAL A 91 -25.93 3.88 -13.58
CA VAL A 91 -25.57 5.16 -14.19
C VAL A 91 -24.54 4.96 -15.30
N ARG A 92 -24.83 5.46 -16.50
CA ARG A 92 -23.89 5.42 -17.63
C ARG A 92 -22.84 6.52 -17.45
N MET A 93 -21.63 6.12 -17.09
CA MET A 93 -20.47 7.01 -17.10
C MET A 93 -20.10 7.44 -18.53
N THR A 94 -19.70 8.69 -18.69
CA THR A 94 -19.25 9.25 -19.96
C THR A 94 -17.90 8.67 -20.38
N ILE A 95 -17.57 8.74 -21.67
CA ILE A 95 -16.29 8.27 -22.24
C ILE A 95 -15.09 9.06 -21.67
N PHE A 96 -15.32 10.26 -21.13
CA PHE A 96 -14.31 11.06 -20.43
C PHE A 96 -13.58 10.27 -19.35
N TRP A 97 -14.29 9.44 -18.57
CA TRP A 97 -13.69 8.62 -17.51
C TRP A 97 -12.72 7.56 -18.04
N ASP A 98 -12.97 7.02 -19.24
CA ASP A 98 -12.05 6.07 -19.87
C ASP A 98 -10.71 6.73 -20.22
N ILE A 99 -10.74 8.00 -20.63
CA ILE A 99 -9.53 8.79 -20.96
C ILE A 99 -8.77 9.11 -19.67
N VAL A 100 -9.49 9.50 -18.61
CA VAL A 100 -8.88 9.79 -17.31
C VAL A 100 -8.12 8.58 -16.78
N TRP A 101 -8.75 7.39 -16.78
CA TRP A 101 -8.11 6.19 -16.25
C TRP A 101 -6.97 5.67 -17.12
N ARG A 102 -7.07 5.81 -18.44
CA ARG A 102 -6.08 5.25 -19.37
C ARG A 102 -4.89 6.18 -19.66
N ILE A 103 -5.07 7.50 -19.50
CA ILE A 103 -4.07 8.50 -19.88
C ILE A 103 -3.69 9.37 -18.69
N PHE A 104 -4.64 10.06 -18.06
CA PHE A 104 -4.31 11.02 -17.01
C PHE A 104 -3.74 10.36 -15.75
N LEU A 105 -4.38 9.29 -15.25
CA LEU A 105 -3.90 8.57 -14.06
C LEU A 105 -2.48 7.99 -14.23
N PRO A 106 -2.15 7.24 -15.30
CA PRO A 106 -0.80 6.71 -15.46
C PRO A 106 0.24 7.80 -15.69
N ILE A 107 -0.09 8.89 -16.39
CA ILE A 107 0.84 10.02 -16.58
C ILE A 107 1.13 10.71 -15.25
N LEU A 108 0.10 11.01 -14.44
CA LEU A 108 0.26 11.64 -13.14
C LEU A 108 1.12 10.79 -12.20
N LEU A 109 0.85 9.48 -12.13
CA LEU A 109 1.63 8.56 -11.30
C LEU A 109 3.05 8.35 -11.82
N MET A 110 3.25 8.33 -13.14
CA MET A 110 4.59 8.26 -13.74
C MET A 110 5.40 9.51 -13.42
N ALA A 111 4.78 10.70 -13.46
CA ALA A 111 5.43 11.95 -13.08
C ALA A 111 5.81 11.95 -11.59
N LEU A 112 4.89 11.57 -10.70
CA LEU A 112 5.16 11.46 -9.27
C LEU A 112 6.29 10.46 -8.97
N PHE A 113 6.26 9.30 -9.63
CA PHE A 113 7.29 8.28 -9.48
C PHE A 113 8.66 8.78 -9.95
N ALA A 114 8.71 9.49 -11.08
CA ALA A 114 9.94 10.13 -11.56
C ALA A 114 10.47 11.16 -10.56
N PHE A 115 9.61 12.02 -9.99
CA PHE A 115 10.01 12.96 -8.94
C PHE A 115 10.56 12.23 -7.70
N THR A 116 9.95 11.12 -7.29
CA THR A 116 10.44 10.32 -6.16
C THR A 116 11.83 9.72 -6.41
N ILE A 117 12.11 9.28 -7.65
CA ILE A 117 13.45 8.79 -8.02
C ILE A 117 14.47 9.93 -8.05
N MET A 118 14.09 11.10 -8.60
CA MET A 118 14.99 12.24 -8.72
C MET A 118 15.36 12.84 -7.36
N ASP A 119 14.44 12.84 -6.40
CA ASP A 119 14.68 13.33 -5.04
C ASP A 119 15.14 12.22 -4.08
N TYR A 120 15.56 11.07 -4.61
CA TYR A 120 16.05 9.96 -3.82
C TYR A 120 17.38 10.34 -3.13
N ARG A 121 17.30 10.70 -1.84
CA ARG A 121 18.46 10.86 -0.95
C ARG A 121 18.57 9.65 -0.04
N SER A 122 19.80 9.22 0.25
CA SER A 122 20.03 8.19 1.29
C SER A 122 19.30 8.62 2.57
N PRO A 123 18.57 7.71 3.26
CA PRO A 123 17.86 8.07 4.48
C PRO A 123 18.90 8.49 5.52
N ASN A 124 18.98 9.79 5.78
CA ASN A 124 19.86 10.39 6.77
C ASN A 124 18.99 11.16 7.74
N TYR A 125 19.18 10.94 9.04
CA TYR A 125 18.48 11.71 10.07
C TYR A 125 19.47 12.67 10.74
N GLY A 126 19.49 13.93 10.29
CA GLY A 126 20.47 14.91 10.75
C GLY A 126 21.91 14.46 10.45
N GLU A 127 22.73 14.29 11.49
CA GLU A 127 24.11 13.78 11.41
C GLU A 127 24.22 12.25 11.55
N TYR A 128 23.10 11.54 11.74
CA TYR A 128 23.09 10.10 11.93
C TYR A 128 22.96 9.36 10.58
N GLU A 129 24.05 8.73 10.15
CA GLU A 129 24.04 7.78 9.03
C GLU A 129 23.50 6.43 9.49
N TYR A 130 22.44 5.95 8.84
CA TYR A 130 21.87 4.65 9.16
C TYR A 130 22.83 3.52 8.78
N PRO A 131 22.99 2.50 9.64
CA PRO A 131 23.85 1.35 9.31
C PRO A 131 23.28 0.59 8.11
N LYS A 132 24.16 0.00 7.29
CA LYS A 132 23.78 -0.75 6.08
C LYS A 132 22.78 -1.88 6.35
N LEU A 133 22.79 -2.44 7.55
CA LEU A 133 21.81 -3.43 8.00
C LEU A 133 20.39 -2.86 8.07
N ALA A 134 20.23 -1.62 8.55
CA ALA A 134 18.93 -0.96 8.62
C ALA A 134 18.38 -0.67 7.21
N VAL A 135 19.25 -0.27 6.29
CA VAL A 135 18.92 -0.10 4.86
C VAL A 135 18.48 -1.43 4.24
N ALA A 136 19.23 -2.51 4.49
CA ALA A 136 18.87 -3.84 4.00
C ALA A 136 17.51 -4.32 4.53
N CYS A 137 17.23 -4.11 5.82
CA CYS A 137 15.92 -4.41 6.41
C CYS A 137 14.80 -3.57 5.78
N GLY A 138 15.03 -2.28 5.49
CA GLY A 138 14.07 -1.42 4.79
C GLY A 138 13.71 -1.96 3.40
N TRP A 139 14.71 -2.39 2.63
CA TRP A 139 14.49 -3.04 1.33
C TRP A 139 13.83 -4.42 1.42
N LEU A 140 14.04 -5.18 2.49
CA LEU A 140 13.33 -6.45 2.71
C LEU A 140 11.85 -6.23 3.05
N PHE A 141 11.55 -5.26 3.91
CA PHE A 141 10.18 -4.84 4.19
C PHE A 141 9.47 -4.37 2.92
N ALA A 142 10.19 -3.65 2.05
CA ALA A 142 9.73 -3.27 0.73
C ALA A 142 9.27 -4.45 -0.12
N ALA A 143 10.17 -5.43 -0.25
CA ALA A 143 9.98 -6.56 -1.14
C ALA A 143 8.77 -7.37 -0.68
N CYS A 144 8.55 -7.49 0.63
CA CYS A 144 7.39 -8.18 1.18
C CYS A 144 6.05 -7.61 0.68
N GLY A 145 5.94 -6.29 0.45
CA GLY A 145 4.74 -5.66 -0.09
C GLY A 145 4.55 -5.89 -1.60
N LEU A 146 5.63 -6.12 -2.33
CA LEU A 146 5.64 -6.33 -3.78
C LEU A 146 5.46 -7.80 -4.19
N VAL A 147 5.88 -8.75 -3.35
CA VAL A 147 5.80 -10.21 -3.62
C VAL A 147 4.39 -10.73 -3.95
N PRO A 148 3.29 -10.24 -3.34
CA PRO A 148 1.95 -10.74 -3.67
C PRO A 148 1.51 -10.40 -5.10
N LEU A 149 2.03 -9.33 -5.70
CA LEU A 149 1.63 -8.89 -7.05
C LEU A 149 1.99 -9.91 -8.15
N PRO A 150 3.24 -10.40 -8.29
CA PRO A 150 3.58 -11.42 -9.28
C PRO A 150 3.05 -12.82 -8.95
N VAL A 151 2.65 -13.09 -7.70
CA VAL A 151 2.10 -14.40 -7.30
C VAL A 151 0.60 -14.50 -7.64
N LEU A 152 -0.11 -13.37 -7.74
CA LEU A 152 -1.54 -13.31 -8.01
C LEU A 152 -1.92 -12.86 -9.42
N MET A 153 -0.99 -12.28 -10.18
CA MET A 153 -1.15 -11.98 -11.62
C MET A 153 -0.80 -13.21 -12.48
#